data_AF-H2AVX0-F1
#
_entry.id   AF-H2AVX0-F1
#
_cell.length_a   1.000
_cell.length_b   1.000
_cell.length_c   1.000
_cell.angle_alpha   90.00
_cell.angle_beta   90.00
_cell.angle_gamma   90.00
#
_symmetry.space_group_name_H-M   'P 1'
#
loop_
_entity.id
_entity.type
_entity.pdbx_description
1 polymer ?
#
loop_
_entity_poly.entity_id
_entity_poly.type
_entity_poly.pdbx_seq_one_letter_code
_entity_poly.pdbx_strand_id
1 'polypeptide(L)'
;MIAPETENNLLYKEISQFVEAQANVATDSSQIVLDEIPYEVQKLVNDELKGKTRLNRTKMDILTNRAYHVELEWKLNQLNEIMKLVGDVPKYSIGNELSKSINDDNLISKGGVSLRSLMKDVYKLPELALRDDVNIDDHDYQLLEEYNNIRTSLIRNCSIIEIAEEQAAEIATDVERITSLLHSIEEKVGHANLIEYFQNYHDSLLDELNDLVFSLEDALKSGNLTGEKKEHIRAILSDLQGQEREVN
;
A
#
# COMPACT_ATOMS: atom_id res chain seq x y z
N MET A 1 13.47 -5.89 22.16
CA MET A 1 12.76 -4.62 22.38
C MET A 1 13.23 -3.65 21.32
N ILE A 2 12.42 -3.43 20.28
CA ILE A 2 12.74 -2.52 19.16
C ILE A 2 11.84 -1.30 19.38
N ALA A 3 12.45 -0.11 19.44
CA ALA A 3 11.72 1.14 19.65
C ALA A 3 10.82 1.46 18.44
N PRO A 4 9.65 2.07 18.63
CA PRO A 4 8.77 2.43 17.52
C PRO A 4 9.44 3.55 16.71
N GLU A 5 9.70 3.30 15.42
CA GLU A 5 10.09 4.36 14.49
C GLU A 5 8.90 5.33 14.36
N THR A 6 9.10 6.56 14.84
CA THR A 6 8.11 7.64 14.84
C THR A 6 7.61 7.96 13.42
N GLU A 7 6.29 8.10 13.23
CA GLU A 7 5.61 8.36 11.95
C GLU A 7 6.14 9.58 11.16
N ASN A 8 6.71 10.59 11.83
CA ASN A 8 7.42 11.70 11.16
C ASN A 8 8.61 11.23 10.30
N ASN A 9 9.21 10.10 10.67
CA ASN A 9 10.29 9.46 9.94
C ASN A 9 9.77 8.76 8.67
N LEU A 10 8.50 8.34 8.64
CA LEU A 10 7.85 7.77 7.46
C LEU A 10 7.54 8.84 6.41
N LEU A 11 6.92 9.96 6.77
CA LEU A 11 6.65 11.07 5.82
C LEU A 11 7.95 11.66 5.25
N TYR A 12 8.96 11.87 6.11
CA TYR A 12 10.27 12.34 5.65
C TYR A 12 10.93 11.30 4.70
N LYS A 13 10.79 10.01 5.00
CA LYS A 13 11.29 8.92 4.16
C LYS A 13 10.56 8.82 2.83
N GLU A 14 9.24 9.04 2.79
CA GLU A 14 8.45 9.09 1.55
C GLU A 14 8.84 10.29 0.68
N ILE A 15 8.99 11.48 1.27
CA ILE A 15 9.46 12.67 0.55
C ILE A 15 10.90 12.48 0.08
N SER A 16 11.77 11.86 0.88
CA SER A 16 13.14 11.53 0.49
C SER A 16 13.19 10.53 -0.66
N GLN A 17 12.38 9.47 -0.60
CA GLN A 17 12.26 8.46 -1.67
C GLN A 17 11.71 9.09 -2.95
N PHE A 18 10.74 10.00 -2.84
CA PHE A 18 10.21 10.74 -3.97
C PHE A 18 11.26 11.67 -4.60
N VAL A 19 11.97 12.47 -3.79
CA VAL A 19 13.02 13.38 -4.27
C VAL A 19 14.17 12.59 -4.92
N GLU A 20 14.56 11.45 -4.36
CA GLU A 20 15.57 10.55 -4.94
C GLU A 20 15.10 9.90 -6.25
N ALA A 21 13.85 9.41 -6.29
CA ALA A 21 13.26 8.86 -7.51
C ALA A 21 13.20 9.91 -8.62
N GLN A 22 12.77 11.15 -8.31
CA GLN A 22 12.68 12.23 -9.29
C GLN A 22 14.04 12.77 -9.73
N ALA A 23 15.02 12.84 -8.82
CA ALA A 23 16.41 13.21 -9.18
C ALA A 23 17.06 12.18 -10.11
N ASN A 24 16.65 10.91 -10.03
CA ASN A 24 17.10 9.85 -10.94
C ASN A 24 16.36 9.84 -12.29
N VAL A 25 15.08 10.26 -12.32
CA VAL A 25 14.24 10.34 -13.53
C VAL A 25 14.50 11.60 -14.36
N ALA A 26 15.05 12.67 -13.77
CA ALA A 26 15.34 13.95 -14.42
C ALA A 26 16.41 13.95 -15.54
N THR A 27 16.68 12.80 -16.14
CA THR A 27 17.42 12.70 -17.41
C THR A 27 16.50 12.92 -18.62
N ASP A 28 15.18 12.77 -18.47
CA ASP A 28 14.22 13.03 -19.55
C ASP A 28 13.32 14.25 -19.27
N SER A 29 13.30 15.13 -20.26
CA SER A 29 12.65 16.44 -20.24
C SER A 29 11.14 16.31 -20.35
N SER A 30 10.45 16.12 -19.23
CA SER A 30 8.98 16.22 -19.17
C SER A 30 8.54 16.88 -17.88
N GLN A 31 7.66 17.87 -17.97
CA GLN A 31 7.00 18.44 -16.78
C GLN A 31 6.12 17.36 -16.17
N ILE A 32 6.45 16.95 -14.95
CA ILE A 32 5.68 15.95 -14.22
C ILE A 32 4.63 16.71 -13.40
N VAL A 33 3.36 16.45 -13.74
CA VAL A 33 2.19 16.86 -12.97
C VAL A 33 1.60 15.58 -12.38
N LEU A 34 1.60 15.45 -11.05
CA LEU A 34 1.00 14.32 -10.34
C LEU A 34 -0.11 14.87 -9.43
N ASP A 35 -1.35 14.38 -9.53
CA ASP A 35 -2.49 14.98 -8.81
C ASP A 35 -2.44 14.82 -7.28
N GLU A 36 -1.54 13.99 -6.74
CA GLU A 36 -1.48 13.61 -5.32
C GLU A 36 -0.52 14.45 -4.46
N ILE A 37 0.29 15.31 -5.07
CA ILE A 37 1.30 16.12 -4.37
C ILE A 37 0.89 17.59 -4.47
N PRO A 38 1.01 18.42 -3.41
CA PRO A 38 0.69 19.84 -3.52
C PRO A 38 1.47 20.55 -4.63
N TYR A 39 0.76 21.41 -5.38
CA TYR A 39 1.28 22.11 -6.55
C TYR A 39 2.55 22.92 -6.24
N GLU A 40 2.66 23.45 -5.02
CA GLU A 40 3.78 24.21 -4.51
C GLU A 40 5.04 23.35 -4.39
N VAL A 41 4.91 22.09 -3.93
CA VAL A 41 6.01 21.13 -3.83
C VAL A 41 6.46 20.70 -5.23
N GLN A 42 5.50 20.43 -6.13
CA GLN A 42 5.80 20.10 -7.53
C GLN A 42 6.51 21.23 -8.26
N LYS A 43 6.07 22.48 -8.05
CA LYS A 43 6.68 23.66 -8.65
C LYS A 43 8.11 23.87 -8.15
N LEU A 44 8.35 23.68 -6.85
CA LEU A 44 9.66 23.83 -6.23
C LEU A 44 10.65 22.77 -6.75
N VAL A 45 10.21 21.51 -6.86
CA VAL A 45 11.00 20.42 -7.45
C VAL A 45 11.28 20.69 -8.93
N ASN A 46 10.27 21.10 -9.71
CA ASN A 46 10.43 21.40 -11.14
C ASN A 46 11.33 22.62 -11.40
N ASP A 47 11.32 23.63 -10.53
CA ASP A 47 12.16 24.83 -10.68
C ASP A 47 13.64 24.56 -10.33
N GLU A 48 13.94 23.66 -9.38
CA GLU A 48 15.31 23.22 -9.06
C GLU A 48 15.87 22.21 -10.08
N LEU A 49 15.01 21.38 -10.68
CA LEU A 49 15.39 20.42 -11.74
C LEU A 49 15.71 21.12 -13.08
N LYS A 50 15.04 22.24 -13.41
CA LYS A 50 15.33 23.04 -14.62
C LYS A 50 16.76 23.60 -14.69
N GLY A 51 17.49 23.60 -13.57
CA GLY A 51 18.81 24.22 -13.47
C GLY A 51 20.02 23.30 -13.69
N LYS A 52 19.96 21.98 -13.38
CA LYS A 52 21.15 21.10 -13.35
C LYS A 52 20.84 19.63 -13.61
N THR A 53 21.65 19.00 -14.47
CA THR A 53 21.54 17.61 -14.94
C THR A 53 21.78 16.53 -13.89
N ARG A 54 22.31 16.86 -12.70
CA ARG A 54 22.35 15.97 -11.51
C ARG A 54 22.35 16.80 -10.23
N LEU A 55 21.38 16.55 -9.36
CA LEU A 55 21.36 17.12 -8.01
C LEU A 55 22.42 16.42 -7.15
N ASN A 56 23.26 17.20 -6.44
CA ASN A 56 24.23 16.65 -5.48
C ASN A 56 23.50 16.19 -4.21
N ARG A 57 24.01 15.17 -3.50
CA ARG A 57 23.42 14.60 -2.27
C ARG A 57 23.05 15.65 -1.24
N THR A 58 23.96 16.59 -0.97
CA THR A 58 23.69 17.71 -0.04
C THR A 58 22.54 18.62 -0.49
N LYS A 59 22.31 18.75 -1.80
CA LYS A 59 21.18 19.53 -2.33
C LYS A 59 19.87 18.76 -2.31
N MET A 60 19.93 17.44 -2.49
CA MET A 60 18.77 16.56 -2.31
C MET A 60 18.29 16.59 -0.86
N ASP A 61 19.21 16.58 0.11
CA ASP A 61 18.85 16.71 1.54
C ASP A 61 18.17 18.06 1.83
N ILE A 62 18.70 19.16 1.26
CA ILE A 62 18.11 20.50 1.40
C ILE A 62 16.73 20.56 0.75
N LEU A 63 16.56 19.97 -0.44
CA LEU A 63 15.31 19.94 -1.17
C LEU A 63 14.25 19.10 -0.44
N THR A 64 14.64 17.93 0.07
CA THR A 64 13.80 17.04 0.87
C THR A 64 13.31 17.74 2.12
N ASN A 65 14.20 18.41 2.84
CA ASN A 65 13.84 19.14 4.05
C ASN A 65 12.91 20.32 3.74
N ARG A 66 13.16 21.03 2.63
CA ARG A 66 12.31 22.15 2.21
C ARG A 66 10.94 21.71 1.73
N ALA A 67 10.85 20.61 0.99
CA ALA A 67 9.59 19.99 0.57
C ALA A 67 8.78 19.52 1.79
N TYR A 68 9.45 18.88 2.75
CA TYR A 68 8.84 18.50 4.03
C TYR A 68 8.26 19.72 4.78
N HIS A 69 9.00 20.83 4.85
CA HIS A 69 8.51 22.04 5.50
C HIS A 69 7.29 22.68 4.80
N VAL A 70 7.29 22.70 3.47
CA VAL A 70 6.16 23.25 2.69
C VAL A 70 4.91 22.37 2.82
N GLU A 71 5.08 21.05 2.75
CA GLU A 71 3.99 20.09 2.96
C GLU A 71 3.37 20.23 4.35
N LEU A 72 4.22 20.42 5.36
CA LEU A 72 3.79 20.61 6.75
C LEU A 72 3.05 21.94 6.95
N GLU A 73 3.53 23.02 6.33
CA GLU A 73 2.90 24.35 6.36
C GLU A 73 1.53 24.34 5.69
N TRP A 74 1.40 23.63 4.57
CA TRP A 74 0.12 23.42 3.89
C TRP A 74 -0.87 22.65 4.77
N LYS A 75 -0.44 21.55 5.41
CA LYS A 75 -1.27 20.78 6.35
C LYS A 75 -1.71 21.61 7.56
N LEU A 76 -0.84 22.46 8.09
CA LEU A 76 -1.17 23.39 9.18
C LEU A 76 -2.21 24.42 8.77
N ASN A 77 -2.11 24.97 7.55
CA ASN A 77 -3.09 25.93 7.05
C ASN A 77 -4.47 25.29 6.84
N GLN A 78 -4.56 24.09 6.29
CA GLN A 78 -5.83 23.36 6.19
C GLN A 78 -6.44 23.08 7.56
N LEU A 79 -5.62 22.70 8.53
CA LEU A 79 -6.08 22.45 9.91
C LEU A 79 -6.58 23.73 10.59
N ASN A 80 -5.93 24.87 10.33
CA ASN A 80 -6.36 26.18 10.84
C ASN A 80 -7.68 26.66 10.19
N GLU A 81 -7.94 26.33 8.93
CA GLU A 81 -9.23 26.56 8.30
C GLU A 81 -10.33 25.73 8.96
N ILE A 82 -10.07 24.45 9.25
CA ILE A 82 -10.98 23.59 10.00
C ILE A 82 -11.21 24.13 11.43
N MET A 83 -10.18 24.67 12.08
CA MET A 83 -10.25 25.21 13.44
C MET A 83 -11.15 26.45 13.55
N LYS A 84 -11.24 27.28 12.51
CA LYS A 84 -12.16 28.43 12.48
C LYS A 84 -13.63 28.01 12.42
N LEU A 85 -13.92 26.79 11.96
CA LEU A 85 -15.27 26.26 11.90
C LEU A 85 -15.78 25.69 13.24
N VAL A 86 -14.89 25.35 14.19
CA VAL A 86 -15.23 24.58 15.40
C VAL A 86 -15.18 25.45 16.65
N GLY A 87 -16.10 26.42 16.77
CA GLY A 87 -16.14 27.39 17.87
C GLY A 87 -16.61 26.84 19.23
N ASP A 88 -17.47 25.81 19.25
CA ASP A 88 -18.28 25.48 20.44
C ASP A 88 -18.11 24.05 21.00
N VAL A 89 -17.10 23.28 20.58
CA VAL A 89 -16.89 21.92 21.12
C VAL A 89 -16.09 21.97 22.44
N PRO A 90 -16.62 21.45 23.56
CA PRO A 90 -15.89 21.44 24.82
C PRO A 90 -14.58 20.65 24.73
N LYS A 91 -13.47 21.30 25.11
CA LYS A 91 -12.09 20.78 24.99
C LYS A 91 -11.83 19.41 25.63
N TYR A 92 -12.65 19.00 26.61
CA TYR A 92 -12.54 17.68 27.27
C TYR A 92 -13.16 16.54 26.46
N SER A 93 -14.01 16.84 25.48
CA SER A 93 -14.62 15.87 24.56
C SER A 93 -13.75 15.60 23.34
N ILE A 94 -12.71 16.42 23.14
CA ILE A 94 -11.78 16.34 22.04
C ILE A 94 -10.62 15.45 22.48
N GLY A 95 -10.38 14.35 21.77
CA GLY A 95 -9.38 13.36 22.12
C GLY A 95 -7.96 13.94 22.22
N ASN A 96 -7.06 13.21 22.88
CA ASN A 96 -5.76 13.76 23.32
C ASN A 96 -4.92 14.36 22.18
N GLU A 97 -4.91 13.76 20.99
CA GLU A 97 -4.12 14.27 19.85
C GLU A 97 -4.75 15.53 19.26
N LEU A 98 -6.07 15.57 19.15
CA LEU A 98 -6.80 16.78 18.76
C LEU A 98 -6.68 17.88 19.83
N SER A 99 -6.62 17.53 21.12
CA SER A 99 -6.43 18.50 22.20
C SER A 99 -5.02 19.11 22.22
N LYS A 100 -4.01 18.32 21.83
CA LYS A 100 -2.61 18.77 21.71
C LYS A 100 -2.45 19.74 20.54
N SER A 101 -3.14 19.50 19.43
CA SER A 101 -3.17 20.45 18.31
C SER A 101 -3.93 21.74 18.63
N ILE A 102 -4.92 21.68 19.53
CA ILE A 102 -5.71 22.86 19.96
C ILE A 102 -4.97 23.80 20.92
N ASN A 103 -4.06 23.28 21.76
CA ASN A 103 -3.51 24.07 22.89
C ASN A 103 -1.99 24.32 22.82
N ASP A 104 -1.24 23.66 21.95
CA ASP A 104 0.22 23.78 21.88
C ASP A 104 0.65 24.17 20.44
N ASP A 105 0.92 25.47 20.21
CA ASP A 105 1.54 25.99 18.97
C ASP A 105 2.92 25.35 18.66
N ASN A 106 3.47 24.61 19.62
CA ASN A 106 4.77 23.94 19.56
C ASN A 106 4.65 22.40 19.54
N LEU A 107 3.67 21.85 18.81
CA LEU A 107 3.60 20.42 18.46
C LEU A 107 4.91 19.85 17.88
N ILE A 108 5.72 20.73 17.29
CA ILE A 108 7.06 20.46 16.72
C ILE A 108 8.05 19.95 17.80
N SER A 109 7.86 20.29 19.07
CA SER A 109 8.88 20.11 20.11
C SER A 109 8.71 18.86 21.01
N LYS A 110 7.57 18.16 20.97
CA LYS A 110 7.22 17.16 22.01
C LYS A 110 6.86 15.75 21.54
N GLY A 111 7.09 15.40 20.27
CA GLY A 111 7.11 13.99 19.84
C GLY A 111 5.95 13.48 19.00
N GLY A 112 5.60 14.22 17.94
CA GLY A 112 4.79 13.72 16.81
C GLY A 112 3.29 13.50 17.08
N VAL A 113 2.51 13.48 16.01
CA VAL A 113 1.09 13.09 16.02
C VAL A 113 1.02 11.65 15.53
N SER A 114 0.32 10.76 16.23
CA SER A 114 0.09 9.39 15.77
C SER A 114 -1.22 9.29 15.00
N LEU A 115 -1.18 8.84 13.76
CA LEU A 115 -2.34 8.64 12.88
C LEU A 115 -3.36 7.70 13.52
N ARG A 116 -2.92 6.59 14.12
CA ARG A 116 -3.84 5.67 14.83
C ARG A 116 -4.53 6.31 16.02
N SER A 117 -3.84 7.22 16.71
CA SER A 117 -4.42 7.96 17.83
C SER A 117 -5.37 9.05 17.33
N LEU A 118 -5.04 9.70 16.20
CA LEU A 118 -5.88 10.67 15.52
C LEU A 118 -7.18 10.04 14.98
N MET A 119 -7.10 8.87 14.32
CA MET A 119 -8.27 8.14 13.84
C MET A 119 -9.22 7.78 14.99
N LYS A 120 -8.66 7.29 16.12
CA LYS A 120 -9.44 7.05 17.35
C LYS A 120 -10.12 8.30 17.89
N ASP A 121 -9.47 9.46 17.77
CA ASP A 121 -10.01 10.73 18.22
C ASP A 121 -11.09 11.25 17.25
N VAL A 122 -10.94 11.05 15.94
CA VAL A 122 -11.95 11.35 14.91
C VAL A 122 -13.23 10.54 15.14
N TYR A 123 -13.12 9.24 15.42
CA TYR A 123 -14.30 8.41 15.71
C TYR A 123 -15.04 8.82 16.99
N LYS A 124 -14.38 9.52 17.92
CA LYS A 124 -14.99 10.01 19.16
C LYS A 124 -15.66 11.38 19.00
N LEU A 125 -15.51 12.06 17.86
CA LEU A 125 -16.14 13.36 17.65
C LEU A 125 -17.66 13.21 17.72
N PRO A 126 -18.36 14.03 18.53
CA PRO A 126 -19.81 14.01 18.60
C PRO A 126 -20.41 14.54 17.29
N GLU A 127 -21.60 14.06 16.96
CA GLU A 127 -22.45 14.76 15.98
C GLU A 127 -23.09 15.94 16.70
N LEU A 128 -23.01 17.12 16.10
CA LEU A 128 -23.57 18.33 16.69
C LEU A 128 -24.93 18.60 16.02
N ALA A 129 -25.93 18.91 16.84
CA ALA A 129 -27.26 19.28 16.39
C ALA A 129 -27.71 20.55 17.14
N LEU A 130 -28.41 21.45 16.44
CA LEU A 130 -29.00 22.62 17.08
C LEU A 130 -30.18 22.18 17.95
N ARG A 131 -30.37 22.86 19.08
CA ARG A 131 -31.54 22.68 19.93
C ARG A 131 -32.65 23.58 19.39
N ASP A 132 -33.86 23.04 19.20
CA ASP A 132 -35.02 23.70 18.56
C ASP A 132 -35.48 25.05 19.17
N ASP A 133 -34.87 25.51 20.27
CA ASP A 133 -35.35 26.60 21.12
C ASP A 133 -34.41 27.82 21.14
N VAL A 134 -33.57 27.97 20.10
CA VAL A 134 -32.63 29.08 19.98
C VAL A 134 -32.83 29.75 18.62
N ASN A 135 -33.09 31.07 18.61
CA ASN A 135 -33.02 31.89 17.39
C ASN A 135 -31.56 31.95 16.96
N ILE A 136 -31.18 31.03 16.08
CA ILE A 136 -29.82 30.87 15.56
C ILE A 136 -29.78 31.53 14.19
N ASP A 137 -28.75 32.36 13.95
CA ASP A 137 -28.54 33.00 12.65
C ASP A 137 -28.24 31.93 11.58
N ASP A 138 -28.66 32.15 10.33
CA ASP A 138 -28.42 31.23 9.20
C ASP A 138 -26.95 30.81 9.04
N HIS A 139 -26.01 31.64 9.52
CA HIS A 139 -24.57 31.39 9.49
C HIS A 139 -24.15 30.23 10.42
N ASP A 140 -24.73 30.16 11.62
CA ASP A 140 -24.41 29.12 12.60
C ASP A 140 -25.00 27.76 12.17
N TYR A 141 -26.12 27.78 11.43
CA TYR A 141 -26.67 26.57 10.78
C TYR A 141 -25.73 26.05 9.69
N GLN A 142 -25.22 26.93 8.83
CA GLN A 142 -24.25 26.57 7.79
C GLN A 142 -22.96 26.00 8.40
N LEU A 143 -22.47 26.63 9.46
CA LEU A 143 -21.27 26.19 10.17
C LEU A 143 -21.42 24.79 10.76
N LEU A 144 -22.60 24.49 11.32
CA LEU A 144 -22.91 23.17 11.86
C LEU A 144 -22.97 22.11 10.75
N GLU A 145 -23.59 22.45 9.62
CA GLU A 145 -23.68 21.56 8.47
C GLU A 145 -22.28 21.25 7.91
N GLU A 146 -21.43 22.28 7.79
CA GLU A 146 -20.03 22.12 7.39
C GLU A 146 -19.25 21.23 8.37
N TYR A 147 -19.43 21.42 9.68
CA TYR A 147 -18.82 20.56 10.70
C TYR A 147 -19.23 19.09 10.53
N ASN A 148 -20.53 18.81 10.42
CA ASN A 148 -21.03 17.45 10.30
C ASN A 148 -20.60 16.80 8.98
N ASN A 149 -20.50 17.58 7.90
CA ASN A 149 -19.98 17.12 6.62
C ASN A 149 -18.49 16.75 6.71
N ILE A 150 -17.68 17.62 7.33
CA ILE A 150 -16.25 17.35 7.56
C ILE A 150 -16.07 16.12 8.44
N ARG A 151 -16.83 16.00 9.52
CA ARG A 151 -16.81 14.82 10.40
C ARG A 151 -17.10 13.54 9.62
N THR A 152 -18.14 13.54 8.79
CA THR A 152 -18.53 12.37 7.98
C THR A 152 -17.44 12.02 6.97
N SER A 153 -16.84 13.02 6.33
CA SER A 153 -15.71 12.84 5.40
C SER A 153 -14.49 12.24 6.11
N LEU A 154 -14.14 12.75 7.29
CA LEU A 154 -13.02 12.25 8.08
C LEU A 154 -13.24 10.80 8.55
N ILE A 155 -14.44 10.45 9.00
CA ILE A 155 -14.81 9.07 9.36
C ILE A 155 -14.68 8.15 8.14
N ARG A 156 -15.16 8.59 6.97
CA ARG A 156 -15.01 7.83 5.73
C ARG A 156 -13.54 7.62 5.37
N ASN A 157 -12.72 8.66 5.46
CA ASN A 157 -11.28 8.54 5.18
C ASN A 157 -10.59 7.58 6.15
N CYS A 158 -10.94 7.61 7.45
CA CYS A 158 -10.43 6.64 8.41
C CYS A 158 -10.80 5.20 8.02
N SER A 159 -12.04 4.97 7.60
CA SER A 159 -12.48 3.63 7.15
C SER A 159 -11.75 3.16 5.88
N ILE A 160 -11.46 4.07 4.95
CA ILE A 160 -10.69 3.75 3.74
C ILE A 160 -9.26 3.36 4.11
N ILE A 161 -8.64 4.08 5.04
CA ILE A 161 -7.30 3.75 5.54
C ILE A 161 -7.27 2.36 6.18
N GLU A 162 -8.26 2.02 7.00
CA GLU A 162 -8.35 0.69 7.63
C GLU A 162 -8.48 -0.43 6.59
N ILE A 163 -9.35 -0.25 5.59
CA ILE A 163 -9.52 -1.22 4.49
C ILE A 163 -8.24 -1.33 3.66
N ALA A 164 -7.58 -0.21 3.37
CA ALA A 164 -6.34 -0.18 2.61
C ALA A 164 -5.19 -0.87 3.36
N GLU A 165 -5.08 -0.69 4.69
CA GLU A 165 -4.10 -1.39 5.53
C GLU A 165 -4.33 -2.91 5.49
N GLU A 166 -5.58 -3.37 5.56
CA GLU A 166 -5.93 -4.79 5.47
C GLU A 166 -5.59 -5.39 4.10
N GLN A 167 -6.02 -4.74 3.02
CA GLN A 167 -5.75 -5.18 1.65
C GLN A 167 -4.25 -5.17 1.33
N ALA A 168 -3.50 -4.17 1.82
CA ALA A 168 -2.06 -4.12 1.64
C ALA A 168 -1.36 -5.31 2.31
N ALA A 169 -1.83 -5.76 3.46
CA ALA A 169 -1.29 -6.94 4.14
C ALA A 169 -1.58 -8.24 3.37
N GLU A 170 -2.78 -8.37 2.78
CA GLU A 170 -3.12 -9.50 1.91
C GLU A 170 -2.24 -9.53 0.66
N ILE A 171 -2.11 -8.40 -0.03
CA ILE A 171 -1.26 -8.26 -1.22
C ILE A 171 0.19 -8.58 -0.89
N ALA A 172 0.70 -8.11 0.25
CA ALA A 172 2.06 -8.42 0.68
C ALA A 172 2.29 -9.93 0.84
N THR A 173 1.29 -10.64 1.39
CA THR A 173 1.33 -12.10 1.56
C THR A 173 1.33 -12.81 0.21
N ASP A 174 0.52 -12.36 -0.74
CA ASP A 174 0.46 -12.94 -2.08
C ASP A 174 1.72 -12.68 -2.88
N VAL A 175 2.31 -11.49 -2.76
CA VAL A 175 3.62 -11.17 -3.34
C VAL A 175 4.68 -12.12 -2.78
N GLU A 176 4.73 -12.34 -1.46
CA GLU A 176 5.70 -13.25 -0.85
C GLU A 176 5.56 -14.69 -1.37
N ARG A 177 4.32 -15.18 -1.55
CA ARG A 177 4.05 -16.50 -2.13
C ARG A 177 4.51 -16.59 -3.59
N ILE A 178 4.20 -15.58 -4.39
CA ILE A 178 4.60 -15.53 -5.80
C ILE A 178 6.12 -15.48 -5.89
N THR A 179 6.78 -14.62 -5.11
CA THR A 179 8.25 -14.52 -5.09
C THR A 179 8.88 -15.85 -4.67
N SER A 180 8.32 -16.53 -3.67
CA SER A 180 8.81 -17.84 -3.23
C SER A 180 8.66 -18.93 -4.31
N LEU A 181 7.53 -18.93 -5.03
CA LEU A 181 7.30 -19.85 -6.15
C LEU A 181 8.27 -19.57 -7.30
N LEU A 182 8.43 -18.31 -7.67
CA LEU A 182 9.37 -17.90 -8.72
C LEU A 182 10.78 -18.33 -8.37
N HIS A 183 11.24 -18.05 -7.15
CA HIS A 183 12.57 -18.47 -6.70
C HIS A 183 12.77 -19.99 -6.76
N SER A 184 11.75 -20.77 -6.35
CA SER A 184 11.81 -22.23 -6.39
C SER A 184 11.92 -22.78 -7.82
N ILE A 185 11.29 -22.12 -8.80
CA ILE A 185 11.39 -22.50 -10.21
C ILE A 185 12.75 -22.06 -10.77
N GLU A 186 13.23 -20.87 -10.42
CA GLU A 186 14.54 -20.35 -10.81
C GLU A 186 15.69 -21.23 -10.31
N GLU A 187 15.60 -21.75 -9.09
CA GLU A 187 16.58 -22.71 -8.57
C GLU A 187 16.66 -23.99 -9.42
N LYS A 188 15.54 -24.43 -10.02
CA LYS A 188 15.48 -25.65 -10.83
C LYS A 188 15.87 -25.44 -12.29
N VAL A 189 15.43 -24.35 -12.90
CA VAL A 189 15.50 -24.14 -14.37
C VAL A 189 16.42 -22.98 -14.76
N GLY A 190 16.82 -22.15 -13.80
CA GLY A 190 17.60 -20.93 -14.02
C GLY A 190 16.72 -19.74 -14.41
N HIS A 191 17.11 -18.54 -13.96
CA HIS A 191 16.32 -17.30 -14.14
C HIS A 191 16.04 -16.95 -15.62
N ALA A 192 16.96 -17.27 -16.53
CA ALA A 192 16.81 -17.00 -17.96
C ALA A 192 15.70 -17.83 -18.64
N ASN A 193 15.28 -18.94 -18.03
CA ASN A 193 14.36 -19.91 -18.61
C ASN A 193 12.99 -19.92 -17.94
N LEU A 194 12.71 -18.98 -17.03
CA LEU A 194 11.45 -18.93 -16.28
C LEU A 194 10.23 -18.78 -17.20
N ILE A 195 10.31 -17.90 -18.20
CA ILE A 195 9.22 -17.67 -19.16
C ILE A 195 8.99 -18.92 -20.02
N GLU A 196 10.07 -19.52 -20.49
CA GLU A 196 10.03 -20.76 -21.29
C GLU A 196 9.48 -21.94 -20.48
N TYR A 197 9.82 -22.04 -19.19
CA TYR A 197 9.28 -23.03 -18.27
C TYR A 197 7.75 -22.96 -18.20
N PHE A 198 7.17 -21.77 -18.03
CA PHE A 198 5.71 -21.63 -17.97
C PHE A 198 5.03 -21.86 -19.32
N GLN A 199 5.67 -21.47 -20.43
CA GLN A 199 5.13 -21.68 -21.78
C GLN A 199 5.08 -23.16 -22.16
N ASN A 200 6.13 -23.91 -21.80
CA ASN A 200 6.27 -25.31 -22.15
C ASN A 200 5.83 -26.26 -21.03
N TYR A 201 5.29 -25.74 -19.92
CA TYR A 201 4.93 -26.55 -18.75
C TYR A 201 3.95 -27.67 -19.08
N HIS A 202 2.92 -27.34 -19.88
CA HIS A 202 1.90 -28.31 -20.27
C HIS A 202 2.47 -29.42 -21.16
N ASP A 203 3.24 -29.06 -22.18
CA ASP A 203 3.84 -30.02 -23.10
C ASP A 203 4.88 -30.90 -22.38
N SER A 204 5.69 -30.30 -21.50
CA SER A 204 6.66 -31.04 -20.68
C SER A 204 5.97 -32.01 -19.72
N LEU A 205 4.82 -31.62 -19.15
CA LEU A 205 4.03 -32.49 -18.28
C LEU A 205 3.43 -33.67 -19.07
N LEU A 206 2.98 -33.45 -20.30
CA LEU A 206 2.47 -34.51 -21.18
C LEU A 206 3.58 -35.48 -21.58
N ASP A 207 4.77 -34.98 -21.90
CA ASP A 207 5.93 -35.82 -22.21
C ASP A 207 6.33 -36.68 -21.00
N GLU A 208 6.43 -36.10 -19.79
CA GLU A 208 6.70 -36.84 -18.56
C GLU A 208 5.61 -37.89 -18.25
N LEU A 209 4.35 -37.57 -18.53
CA LEU A 209 3.23 -38.50 -18.37
C LEU A 209 3.34 -39.68 -19.33
N ASN A 210 3.66 -39.42 -20.59
CA ASN A 210 3.85 -40.45 -21.62
C ASN A 210 5.05 -41.35 -21.29
N ASP A 211 6.15 -40.78 -20.82
CA ASP A 211 7.32 -41.52 -20.37
C ASP A 211 7.00 -42.42 -19.16
N LEU A 212 6.17 -41.93 -18.23
CA LEU A 212 5.69 -42.71 -17.09
C LEU A 212 4.80 -43.88 -17.55
N VAL A 213 3.85 -43.63 -18.46
CA VAL A 213 2.99 -44.67 -19.05
C VAL A 213 3.84 -45.73 -19.73
N PHE A 214 4.81 -45.34 -20.55
CA PHE A 214 5.72 -46.27 -21.23
C PHE A 214 6.53 -47.09 -20.22
N SER A 215 7.06 -46.45 -19.17
CA SER A 215 7.82 -47.13 -18.10
C SER A 215 6.98 -48.15 -17.34
N LEU A 216 5.70 -47.84 -17.08
CA LEU A 216 4.76 -48.75 -16.43
C LEU A 216 4.38 -49.93 -17.33
N GLU A 217 4.21 -49.70 -18.64
CA GLU A 217 3.98 -50.78 -19.60
C GLU A 217 5.19 -51.72 -19.70
N ASP A 218 6.40 -51.17 -19.77
CA ASP A 218 7.63 -51.95 -19.83
C ASP A 218 7.85 -52.74 -18.54
N ALA A 219 7.54 -52.15 -17.38
CA ALA A 219 7.54 -52.86 -16.11
C ALA A 219 6.58 -54.06 -16.14
N LEU A 220 5.36 -53.90 -16.65
CA LEU A 220 4.40 -55.01 -16.82
C LEU A 220 4.90 -56.11 -17.77
N LYS A 221 5.56 -55.73 -18.87
CA LYS A 221 6.12 -56.63 -19.88
C LYS A 221 7.36 -57.40 -19.37
N SER A 222 8.16 -56.79 -18.50
CA SER A 222 9.42 -57.37 -17.97
C SER A 222 9.26 -58.62 -17.08
N GLY A 223 8.03 -59.03 -16.74
CA GLY A 223 7.72 -60.34 -16.16
C GLY A 223 8.02 -60.51 -14.66
N ASN A 224 8.89 -59.67 -14.06
CA ASN A 224 9.39 -59.80 -12.68
C ASN A 224 8.43 -59.34 -11.56
N LEU A 225 7.17 -59.04 -11.87
CA LEU A 225 6.18 -58.52 -10.93
C LEU A 225 5.20 -59.59 -10.43
N THR A 226 4.88 -59.55 -9.14
CA THR A 226 3.82 -60.37 -8.52
C THR A 226 2.43 -59.98 -9.03
N GLY A 227 1.46 -60.90 -8.99
CA GLY A 227 0.11 -60.69 -9.55
C GLY A 227 -0.60 -59.44 -9.01
N GLU A 228 -0.50 -59.20 -7.71
CA GLU A 228 -1.07 -58.03 -7.02
C GLU A 228 -0.43 -56.71 -7.50
N LYS A 229 0.90 -56.68 -7.70
CA LYS A 229 1.60 -55.50 -8.25
C LYS A 229 1.25 -55.26 -9.72
N LYS A 230 0.99 -56.32 -10.49
CA LYS A 230 0.53 -56.19 -11.89
C LYS A 230 -0.87 -55.61 -11.97
N GLU A 231 -1.78 -56.00 -11.09
CA GLU A 231 -3.13 -55.41 -11.02
C GLU A 231 -3.06 -53.94 -10.59
N HIS A 232 -2.19 -53.60 -9.63
CA HIS A 232 -2.03 -52.21 -9.20
C HIS A 232 -1.48 -51.30 -10.30
N ILE A 233 -0.48 -51.77 -11.06
CA ILE A 233 0.07 -51.00 -12.20
C ILE A 233 -0.97 -50.86 -13.32
N ARG A 234 -1.80 -51.89 -13.57
CA ARG A 234 -2.90 -51.79 -14.55
C ARG A 234 -3.98 -50.79 -14.14
N ALA A 235 -4.29 -50.71 -12.84
CA ALA A 235 -5.23 -49.71 -12.33
C ALA A 235 -4.69 -48.29 -12.55
N ILE A 236 -3.43 -48.03 -12.19
CA ILE A 236 -2.77 -46.74 -12.41
C ILE A 236 -2.72 -46.38 -13.90
N LEU A 237 -2.37 -47.33 -14.78
CA LEU A 237 -2.37 -47.10 -16.23
C LEU A 237 -3.77 -46.76 -16.77
N SER A 238 -4.82 -47.43 -16.28
CA SER A 238 -6.19 -47.16 -16.69
C SER A 238 -6.65 -45.76 -16.28
N ASP A 239 -6.24 -45.29 -15.09
CA ASP A 239 -6.57 -43.94 -14.62
C ASP A 239 -5.82 -42.87 -15.41
N LEU A 240 -4.51 -43.07 -15.66
CA LEU A 240 -3.68 -42.14 -16.44
C LEU A 240 -4.14 -42.03 -17.90
N GLN A 241 -4.46 -43.16 -18.55
CA GLN A 241 -5.01 -43.19 -19.92
C GLN A 241 -6.45 -42.66 -20.01
N GLY A 242 -7.19 -42.70 -18.90
CA GLY A 242 -8.52 -42.10 -18.79
C GLY A 242 -8.45 -40.57 -18.80
N GLN A 243 -7.49 -40.00 -18.07
CA GLN A 243 -7.28 -38.54 -18.00
C GLN A 243 -6.73 -37.96 -19.31
N GLU A 244 -5.88 -38.69 -20.03
CA GLU A 244 -5.36 -38.28 -21.36
C GLU A 244 -6.48 -38.10 -22.41
N ARG A 245 -7.62 -38.79 -22.24
CA ARG A 245 -8.79 -38.71 -23.14
C ARG A 245 -9.77 -37.59 -22.81
N GLU A 246 -9.72 -37.02 -21.61
CA GLU A 246 -10.58 -35.89 -21.22
C GLU A 246 -9.94 -34.53 -21.53
N VAL A 247 -8.64 -34.51 -21.82
CA VAL A 247 -7.84 -33.29 -22.09
C VAL A 247 -7.66 -33.01 -23.59
N ASN A 248 -7.94 -33.99 -24.46
CA ASN A 248 -7.99 -33.85 -25.93
C ASN A 248 -9.42 -33.65 -26.45
#